data_AF-A0A8C6T1A1-F1
#
_entry.id   AF-A0A8C6T1A1-F1
#
_cell.length_a   1.000
_cell.length_b   1.000
_cell.length_c   1.000
_cell.angle_alpha   90.00
_cell.angle_beta   90.00
_cell.angle_gamma   90.00
#
_symmetry.space_group_name_H-M   'P 1'
#
loop_
_entity.id
_entity.type
_entity.pdbx_description
1 polymer ?
#
loop_
_entity_poly.entity_id
_entity_poly.type
_entity_poly.pdbx_seq_one_letter_code
_entity_poly.pdbx_strand_id
1 'polypeptide(L)'
;MFSLSCRWRCYTCFLSPADGAVIHVFSLLQMALLYMFSLSCRCMALSQILPSLFLSGASVAEDAPLVSRSGITLIVNATLCHAPAPPPGVEVLRVPVSDLPTARLDRHFDRVAERIHGNRAGNTLVHCAAGMSRSPTLVMAYLMRFRGATLSQAHTLVRDKRPHVYERRLYGRNSVRLAEEREEPRPQAAPVISIINSNKSIFCSL
;
A
#
# COMPACT_ATOMS: atom_id res chain seq x y z
N MET A 1 54.00 2.36 2.99
CA MET A 1 53.65 3.24 4.12
C MET A 1 52.27 2.84 4.62
N PHE A 2 52.22 2.33 5.87
CA PHE A 2 51.07 2.00 6.76
C PHE A 2 49.90 1.21 6.12
N SER A 3 49.72 -0.10 6.26
CA SER A 3 49.70 -1.00 7.45
C SER A 3 48.92 -0.45 8.65
N LEU A 4 47.71 -1.01 8.85
CA LEU A 4 46.99 -1.04 10.12
C LEU A 4 46.31 -2.42 10.24
N SER A 5 47.09 -3.37 10.72
CA SER A 5 46.60 -4.56 11.43
C SER A 5 46.29 -4.21 12.89
N CYS A 6 45.50 -5.05 13.56
CA CYS A 6 45.04 -5.05 14.96
C CYS A 6 43.62 -4.46 15.14
N ARG A 7 42.63 -5.13 15.74
CA ARG A 7 42.70 -6.11 16.83
C ARG A 7 41.35 -6.87 16.93
N TRP A 8 41.18 -7.99 16.22
CA TRP A 8 40.17 -8.98 16.59
C TRP A 8 40.78 -9.87 17.68
N ARG A 9 40.66 -9.43 18.93
CA ARG A 9 41.12 -10.18 20.10
C ARG A 9 39.89 -10.67 20.85
N CYS A 10 39.75 -12.00 20.84
CA CYS A 10 38.92 -12.87 21.67
C CYS A 10 37.88 -12.22 22.60
N TYR A 11 36.61 -12.42 22.28
CA TYR A 11 35.55 -12.58 23.28
C TYR A 11 35.00 -14.01 23.21
N THR A 12 35.87 -14.98 23.48
CA THR A 12 35.48 -16.35 23.80
C THR A 12 36.35 -16.80 24.96
N CYS A 13 36.03 -16.34 26.17
CA CYS A 13 36.49 -16.97 27.40
C CYS A 13 35.48 -16.68 28.51
N PHE A 14 35.08 -17.77 29.18
CA PHE A 14 34.24 -17.85 30.37
C PHE A 14 32.72 -17.67 30.19
N LEU A 15 32.09 -18.67 29.57
CA LEU A 15 30.78 -19.15 30.05
C LEU A 15 30.91 -20.66 30.34
N SER A 16 30.93 -20.97 31.63
CA SER A 16 30.82 -22.34 32.14
C SER A 16 29.52 -22.97 31.62
N PRO A 17 29.51 -24.22 31.12
CA PRO A 17 28.35 -24.83 30.45
C PRO A 17 27.24 -25.28 31.42
N ALA A 18 27.00 -24.56 32.52
CA ALA A 18 26.10 -25.00 33.58
C ALA A 18 24.67 -24.43 33.50
N ASP A 19 24.41 -23.35 32.74
CA ASP A 19 23.09 -22.71 32.77
C ASP A 19 22.48 -22.62 31.37
N GLY A 20 21.75 -23.65 30.96
CA GLY A 20 21.00 -23.68 29.69
C GLY A 20 20.08 -22.47 29.50
N ALA A 21 19.65 -21.82 30.60
CA ALA A 21 18.88 -20.58 30.57
C ALA A 21 19.62 -19.41 29.89
N VAL A 22 20.94 -19.28 30.05
CA VAL A 22 21.72 -18.16 29.49
C VAL A 22 21.88 -18.29 27.98
N ILE A 23 22.04 -19.52 27.47
CA ILE A 23 22.13 -19.81 26.03
C ILE A 23 20.78 -19.56 25.35
N HIS A 24 19.68 -19.95 25.99
CA HIS A 24 18.33 -19.66 25.48
C HIS A 24 18.03 -18.15 25.45
N VAL A 25 18.41 -17.40 26.48
CA VAL A 25 18.21 -15.94 26.51
C VAL A 25 19.05 -15.23 25.44
N PHE A 26 20.31 -15.63 25.22
CA PHE A 26 21.17 -15.06 24.17
C PHE A 26 20.64 -15.40 22.76
N SER A 27 20.17 -16.63 22.56
CA SER A 27 19.53 -17.06 21.31
C SER A 27 18.22 -16.30 21.04
N LEU A 28 17.38 -16.10 22.06
CA LEU A 28 16.13 -15.33 21.95
C LEU A 28 16.39 -13.85 21.69
N LEU A 29 17.40 -13.24 22.33
CA LEU A 29 17.83 -11.87 22.05
C LEU A 29 18.38 -11.73 20.64
N GLN A 30 19.20 -12.66 20.18
CA GLN A 30 19.72 -12.68 18.82
C GLN A 30 18.60 -12.88 17.79
N MET A 31 17.62 -13.73 18.07
CA MET A 31 16.43 -13.91 17.23
C MET A 31 15.53 -12.66 17.24
N ALA A 32 15.35 -12.01 18.38
CA ALA A 32 14.61 -10.75 18.48
C ALA A 32 15.33 -9.61 17.74
N LEU A 33 16.65 -9.53 17.84
CA LEU A 33 17.46 -8.55 17.10
C LEU A 33 17.46 -8.82 15.60
N LEU A 34 17.60 -10.08 15.18
CA LEU A 34 17.47 -10.48 13.76
C LEU A 34 16.05 -10.24 13.25
N TYR A 35 15.03 -10.46 14.08
CA TYR A 35 13.64 -10.18 13.74
C TYR A 35 13.39 -8.67 13.60
N MET A 36 13.88 -7.86 14.54
CA MET A 36 13.80 -6.40 14.48
C MET A 36 14.58 -5.84 13.28
N PHE A 37 15.76 -6.38 12.99
CA PHE A 37 16.54 -6.03 11.80
C PHE A 37 15.81 -6.43 10.51
N SER A 38 15.25 -7.65 10.47
CA SER A 38 14.40 -8.13 9.38
C SER A 38 13.15 -7.25 9.19
N LEU A 39 12.50 -6.84 10.28
CA LEU A 39 11.32 -5.97 10.28
C LEU A 39 11.71 -4.57 9.79
N SER A 40 12.86 -4.07 10.21
CA SER A 40 13.44 -2.80 9.75
C SER A 40 13.75 -2.83 8.25
N CYS A 41 14.44 -3.86 7.76
CA CYS A 41 14.75 -3.99 6.34
C CYS A 41 13.48 -4.11 5.48
N ARG A 42 12.43 -4.81 5.97
CA ARG A 42 11.18 -5.01 5.24
C ARG A 42 10.25 -3.79 5.30
N CYS A 43 10.22 -3.06 6.41
CA CYS A 43 9.46 -1.82 6.52
C CYS A 43 10.11 -0.66 5.72
N MET A 44 11.37 -0.82 5.33
CA MET A 44 12.10 0.12 4.48
C MET A 44 12.09 -0.26 3.00
N ALA A 45 11.44 -1.36 2.61
CA ALA A 45 11.33 -1.77 1.22
C ALA A 45 10.25 -0.99 0.45
N LEU A 46 10.50 -0.77 -0.84
CA LEU A 46 9.53 -0.28 -1.82
C LEU A 46 8.63 -1.45 -2.28
N SER A 47 7.35 -1.40 -1.96
CA SER A 47 6.36 -2.43 -2.30
C SER A 47 5.47 -1.93 -3.44
N GLN A 48 5.44 -2.64 -4.57
CA GLN A 48 4.50 -2.35 -5.66
C GLN A 48 3.12 -2.95 -5.34
N ILE A 49 2.12 -2.09 -5.21
CA ILE A 49 0.73 -2.46 -4.90
C ILE A 49 -0.07 -2.64 -6.19
N LEU A 50 0.08 -1.71 -7.13
CA LEU A 50 -0.47 -1.74 -8.49
C LEU A 50 0.62 -1.31 -9.49
N PRO A 51 0.43 -1.49 -10.80
CA PRO A 51 1.44 -1.10 -11.79
C PRO A 51 2.02 0.31 -11.61
N SER A 52 1.19 1.30 -11.28
CA SER A 52 1.59 2.69 -11.03
C SER A 52 1.48 3.16 -9.57
N LEU A 53 1.32 2.24 -8.60
CA LEU A 53 1.14 2.59 -7.18
C LEU A 53 2.08 1.80 -6.29
N PHE A 54 2.91 2.52 -5.54
CA PHE A 54 3.93 1.99 -4.66
C PHE A 54 3.72 2.46 -3.22
N LEU A 55 4.22 1.67 -2.28
CA LEU A 55 4.12 1.93 -0.85
C LEU A 55 5.46 1.66 -0.15
N SER A 56 5.85 2.52 0.78
CA SER A 56 7.10 2.37 1.54
C SER A 56 7.08 3.02 2.93
N GLY A 57 8.18 2.83 3.67
CA GLY A 57 8.60 3.71 4.77
C GLY A 57 9.35 4.94 4.26
N ALA A 58 9.83 5.79 5.18
CA ALA A 58 10.38 7.11 4.85
C ALA A 58 11.70 7.06 4.07
N SER A 59 12.57 6.09 4.32
CA SER A 59 13.89 5.98 3.70
C SER A 59 13.86 5.94 2.17
N VAL A 60 12.83 5.33 1.59
CA VAL A 60 12.69 5.24 0.13
C VAL A 60 12.39 6.60 -0.49
N ALA A 61 11.69 7.48 0.22
CA ALA A 61 11.41 8.83 -0.27
C ALA A 61 12.66 9.72 -0.27
N GLU A 62 13.68 9.36 0.52
CA GLU A 62 14.97 10.05 0.60
C GLU A 62 15.99 9.51 -0.43
N ASP A 63 15.81 8.29 -0.94
CA ASP A 63 16.67 7.67 -1.95
C ASP A 63 16.29 8.16 -3.37
N ALA A 64 16.80 9.34 -3.73
CA ALA A 64 16.55 9.96 -5.03
C ALA A 64 16.88 9.05 -6.25
N PRO A 65 17.99 8.27 -6.25
CA PRO A 65 18.25 7.28 -7.29
C PRO A 65 17.16 6.21 -7.40
N LEU A 66 16.67 5.68 -6.28
CA LEU A 66 15.59 4.69 -6.28
C LEU A 66 14.28 5.29 -6.78
N VAL A 67 13.91 6.49 -6.30
CA VAL A 67 12.72 7.23 -6.76
C VAL A 67 12.74 7.42 -8.28
N SER A 68 13.89 7.84 -8.81
CA SER A 68 14.07 8.10 -10.24
C SER A 68 13.99 6.82 -11.07
N ARG A 69 14.69 5.75 -10.66
CA ARG A 69 14.65 4.44 -11.36
C ARG A 69 13.27 3.80 -11.34
N SER A 70 12.49 4.05 -10.30
CA SER A 70 11.11 3.56 -10.19
C SER A 70 10.10 4.42 -10.94
N GLY A 71 10.51 5.47 -11.67
CA GLY A 71 9.62 6.32 -12.45
C GLY A 71 8.58 7.06 -11.61
N ILE A 72 8.89 7.31 -10.33
CA ILE A 72 7.98 8.00 -9.41
C ILE A 72 7.93 9.48 -9.79
N THR A 73 6.72 9.98 -10.00
CA THR A 73 6.41 11.37 -10.37
C THR A 73 5.58 12.06 -9.31
N LEU A 74 4.96 11.29 -8.40
CA LEU A 74 4.17 11.79 -7.28
C LEU A 74 4.55 11.06 -5.99
N ILE A 75 4.87 11.80 -4.95
CA ILE A 75 5.09 11.29 -3.60
C ILE A 75 3.98 11.80 -2.68
N VAL A 76 3.21 10.90 -2.08
CA VAL A 76 2.28 11.21 -0.99
C VAL A 76 2.98 10.95 0.33
N ASN A 77 3.27 12.03 1.05
CA ASN A 77 4.00 12.00 2.31
C ASN A 77 3.06 12.17 3.50
N ALA A 78 2.80 11.08 4.20
CA ALA A 78 1.95 11.03 5.39
C ALA A 78 2.74 11.11 6.70
N THR A 79 3.71 12.03 6.78
CA THR A 79 4.47 12.34 8.00
C THR A 79 4.27 13.80 8.43
N LEU A 80 4.45 14.07 9.73
CA LEU A 80 4.31 15.43 10.28
C LEU A 80 5.50 16.32 9.86
N CYS A 81 6.70 15.87 10.20
CA CYS A 81 7.88 16.76 10.30
C CYS A 81 8.83 16.64 9.10
N HIS A 82 8.79 15.52 8.39
CA HIS A 82 9.83 15.17 7.43
C HIS A 82 9.33 15.46 6.01
N ALA A 83 9.94 16.40 5.32
CA ALA A 83 9.67 16.66 3.90
C ALA A 83 10.97 17.11 3.22
N PRO A 84 11.79 16.15 2.78
CA PRO A 84 12.99 16.45 2.05
C PRO A 84 12.61 17.10 0.71
N ALA A 85 13.53 17.88 0.15
CA ALA A 85 13.34 18.43 -1.17
C ALA A 85 13.16 17.25 -2.16
N PRO A 86 12.08 17.23 -2.95
CA PRO A 86 11.89 16.15 -3.90
C PRO A 86 12.95 16.17 -5.01
N PRO A 87 13.24 15.02 -5.61
CA PRO A 87 13.99 14.99 -6.86
C PRO A 87 13.31 15.84 -7.94
N PRO A 88 14.07 16.38 -8.91
CA PRO A 88 13.50 17.14 -10.02
C PRO A 88 12.40 16.36 -10.77
N GLY A 89 11.28 17.01 -11.08
CA GLY A 89 10.15 16.38 -11.78
C GLY A 89 9.24 15.53 -10.90
N VAL A 90 9.46 15.50 -9.57
CA VAL A 90 8.62 14.77 -8.62
C VAL A 90 7.77 15.74 -7.80
N GLU A 91 6.46 15.61 -7.91
CA GLU A 91 5.49 16.34 -7.08
C GLU A 91 5.38 15.69 -5.69
N VAL A 92 5.26 16.50 -4.64
CA VAL A 92 5.03 15.99 -3.27
C VAL A 92 3.69 16.48 -2.72
N LEU A 93 2.77 15.55 -2.50
CA LEU A 93 1.54 15.80 -1.76
C LEU A 93 1.77 15.56 -0.26
N ARG A 94 1.76 16.65 0.52
CA ARG A 94 1.89 16.60 1.99
C ARG A 94 0.56 16.27 2.68
N VAL A 95 0.61 15.28 3.57
CA VAL A 95 -0.48 14.87 4.47
C VAL A 95 0.04 14.88 5.90
N PRO A 96 0.13 16.06 6.54
CA PRO A 96 0.72 16.19 7.88
C PRO A 96 -0.19 15.58 8.94
N VAL A 97 0.07 14.32 9.30
CA VAL A 97 -0.75 13.56 10.23
C VAL A 97 0.11 12.68 11.15
N SER A 98 -0.18 12.74 12.45
CA SER A 98 0.50 11.91 13.46
C SER A 98 0.04 10.46 13.37
N ASP A 99 0.90 9.53 13.79
CA ASP A 99 0.53 8.12 13.87
C ASP A 99 -0.24 7.75 15.16
N LEU A 100 -1.03 8.70 15.70
CA LEU A 100 -1.82 8.48 16.91
C LEU A 100 -3.27 8.10 16.57
N PRO A 101 -3.90 7.18 17.32
CA PRO A 101 -5.30 6.80 17.10
C PRO A 101 -6.30 7.98 17.06
N THR A 102 -5.97 9.08 17.74
CA THR A 102 -6.76 10.32 17.77
C THR A 102 -6.64 11.17 16.48
N ALA A 103 -5.64 10.90 15.64
CA ALA A 103 -5.40 11.67 14.43
C ALA A 103 -6.44 11.36 13.33
N ARG A 104 -6.97 12.39 12.69
CA ARG A 104 -8.03 12.31 11.67
C ARG A 104 -7.46 12.12 10.26
N LEU A 105 -6.96 10.91 9.98
CA LEU A 105 -6.47 10.53 8.65
C LEU A 105 -7.58 10.49 7.59
N ASP A 106 -8.82 10.20 8.03
CA ASP A 106 -10.03 10.10 7.21
C ASP A 106 -10.30 11.35 6.38
N ARG A 107 -9.98 12.53 6.92
CA ARG A 107 -10.16 13.82 6.24
C ARG A 107 -9.29 13.98 4.98
N HIS A 108 -8.31 13.12 4.79
CA HIS A 108 -7.40 13.17 3.66
C HIS A 108 -7.71 12.12 2.59
N PHE A 109 -8.64 11.20 2.82
CA PHE A 109 -8.90 10.08 1.92
C PHE A 109 -9.28 10.52 0.51
N ASP A 110 -10.26 11.42 0.37
CA ASP A 110 -10.73 11.84 -0.95
C ASP A 110 -9.64 12.59 -1.72
N ARG A 111 -9.02 13.60 -1.08
CA ARG A 111 -7.93 14.39 -1.68
C ARG A 111 -6.76 13.52 -2.13
N VAL A 112 -6.33 12.57 -1.29
CA VAL A 112 -5.21 11.69 -1.61
C VAL A 112 -5.58 10.72 -2.72
N ALA A 113 -6.75 10.08 -2.62
CA ALA A 113 -7.22 9.14 -3.62
C ALA A 113 -7.39 9.78 -4.99
N GLU A 114 -7.93 11.01 -5.05
CA GLU A 114 -8.06 11.78 -6.29
C GLU A 114 -6.70 12.11 -6.90
N ARG A 115 -5.72 12.52 -6.08
CA ARG A 115 -4.37 12.81 -6.59
C ARG A 115 -3.69 11.55 -7.13
N ILE A 116 -3.81 10.41 -6.43
CA ILE A 116 -3.30 9.12 -6.92
C ILE A 116 -4.00 8.77 -8.25
N HIS A 117 -5.32 8.91 -8.34
CA HIS A 117 -6.07 8.60 -9.55
C HIS A 117 -5.73 9.52 -10.74
N GLY A 118 -5.43 10.79 -10.46
CA GLY A 118 -5.04 11.78 -11.45
C GLY A 118 -3.63 11.59 -12.00
N ASN A 119 -2.74 10.89 -11.29
CA ASN A 119 -1.37 10.63 -11.74
C ASN A 119 -1.29 9.41 -12.70
N ARG A 120 -1.98 9.49 -13.83
CA ARG A 120 -2.11 8.36 -14.77
C ARG A 120 -0.85 8.10 -15.61
N ALA A 121 -0.03 9.12 -15.82
CA ALA A 121 1.14 9.07 -16.71
C ALA A 121 2.44 8.68 -15.98
N GLY A 122 2.42 8.49 -14.67
CA GLY A 122 3.61 8.14 -13.91
C GLY A 122 3.29 7.34 -12.66
N ASN A 123 4.32 7.07 -11.86
CA ASN A 123 4.18 6.25 -10.68
C ASN A 123 3.99 7.09 -9.42
N THR A 124 3.12 6.61 -8.53
CA THR A 124 2.84 7.25 -7.25
C THR A 124 3.44 6.45 -6.11
N LEU A 125 4.22 7.10 -5.25
CA LEU A 125 4.72 6.55 -4.00
C LEU A 125 3.92 7.09 -2.83
N VAL A 126 3.33 6.21 -2.01
CA VAL A 126 2.68 6.59 -0.75
C VAL A 126 3.52 6.10 0.42
N HIS A 127 4.03 7.02 1.23
CA HIS A 127 4.88 6.68 2.36
C HIS A 127 4.44 7.35 3.67
N CYS A 128 4.83 6.71 4.78
CA CYS A 128 4.83 7.32 6.10
C CYS A 128 6.15 6.95 6.78
N ALA A 129 6.28 7.11 8.10
CA ALA A 129 7.54 6.83 8.79
C ALA A 129 8.00 5.37 8.60
N ALA A 130 7.18 4.42 9.03
CA ALA A 130 7.51 2.98 8.96
C ALA A 130 6.80 2.24 7.82
N GLY A 131 5.86 2.88 7.12
CA GLY A 131 5.11 2.22 6.05
C GLY A 131 4.16 1.12 6.52
N MET A 132 3.62 1.22 7.75
CA MET A 132 2.78 0.16 8.36
C MET A 132 1.35 0.59 8.70
N SER A 133 1.10 1.89 8.89
CA SER A 133 -0.18 2.43 9.40
C SER A 133 -0.81 3.44 8.44
N ARG A 134 -0.28 4.66 8.38
CA ARG A 134 -0.85 5.77 7.60
C ARG A 134 -0.81 5.53 6.10
N SER A 135 0.34 5.17 5.53
CA SER A 135 0.45 4.95 4.08
C SER A 135 -0.37 3.76 3.57
N PRO A 136 -0.39 2.57 4.21
CA PRO A 136 -1.32 1.51 3.84
C PRO A 136 -2.78 1.94 3.89
N THR A 137 -3.17 2.70 4.92
CA THR A 137 -4.56 3.17 5.07
C THR A 137 -4.96 4.10 3.93
N LEU A 138 -4.08 5.02 3.50
CA LEU A 138 -4.32 5.90 2.35
C LEU A 138 -4.43 5.11 1.03
N VAL A 139 -3.60 4.09 0.86
CA VAL A 139 -3.67 3.20 -0.31
C VAL A 139 -4.98 2.40 -0.32
N MET A 140 -5.40 1.85 0.83
CA MET A 140 -6.68 1.16 0.94
C MET A 140 -7.87 2.09 0.60
N ALA A 141 -7.85 3.34 1.08
CA ALA A 141 -8.86 4.33 0.74
C ALA A 141 -8.94 4.60 -0.78
N TYR A 142 -7.79 4.69 -1.45
CA TYR A 142 -7.74 4.80 -2.92
C TYR A 142 -8.35 3.56 -3.62
N LEU A 143 -7.98 2.35 -3.18
CA LEU A 143 -8.50 1.10 -3.75
C LEU A 143 -10.03 1.02 -3.60
N MET A 144 -10.55 1.42 -2.44
CA MET A 144 -11.99 1.45 -2.21
C MET A 144 -12.69 2.47 -3.11
N ARG A 145 -12.15 3.69 -3.21
CA ARG A 145 -12.78 4.79 -3.97
C ARG A 145 -12.75 4.59 -5.48
N PHE A 146 -11.62 4.14 -6.03
CA PHE A 146 -11.39 4.13 -7.49
C PHE A 146 -11.25 2.75 -8.12
N ARG A 147 -11.16 1.68 -7.31
CA ARG A 147 -11.08 0.29 -7.81
C ARG A 147 -12.26 -0.57 -7.38
N GLY A 148 -13.25 -0.01 -6.69
CA GLY A 148 -14.45 -0.74 -6.23
C GLY A 148 -14.13 -1.84 -5.22
N ALA A 149 -12.94 -1.83 -4.60
CA ALA A 149 -12.57 -2.84 -3.62
C ALA A 149 -13.34 -2.63 -2.32
N THR A 150 -13.83 -3.71 -1.72
CA THR A 150 -14.22 -3.68 -0.31
C THR A 150 -12.98 -3.46 0.56
N LEU A 151 -13.18 -3.00 1.80
CA LEU A 151 -12.08 -2.87 2.76
C LEU A 151 -11.29 -4.18 2.93
N SER A 152 -11.98 -5.32 3.05
CA SER A 152 -11.33 -6.63 3.19
C SER A 152 -10.46 -6.98 1.98
N GLN A 153 -10.95 -6.69 0.77
CA GLN A 153 -10.18 -6.91 -0.47
C GLN A 153 -8.97 -5.98 -0.54
N ALA A 154 -9.16 -4.69 -0.25
CA ALA A 154 -8.08 -3.70 -0.24
C ALA A 154 -6.99 -4.07 0.79
N HIS A 155 -7.39 -4.45 1.99
CA HIS A 155 -6.49 -4.88 3.05
C HIS A 155 -5.70 -6.14 2.66
N THR A 156 -6.41 -7.15 2.12
CA THR A 156 -5.77 -8.39 1.67
C THR A 156 -4.73 -8.12 0.58
N LEU A 157 -5.10 -7.33 -0.45
CA LEU A 157 -4.20 -6.96 -1.54
C LEU A 157 -2.94 -6.25 -1.02
N VAL A 158 -3.09 -5.27 -0.13
CA VAL A 158 -1.95 -4.53 0.43
C VAL A 158 -1.08 -5.45 1.30
N ARG A 159 -1.69 -6.30 2.13
CA ARG A 159 -0.99 -7.24 3.01
C ARG A 159 -0.19 -8.27 2.21
N ASP A 160 -0.74 -8.77 1.12
CA ASP A 160 -0.06 -9.77 0.27
C ASP A 160 1.22 -9.20 -0.36
N LYS A 161 1.24 -7.90 -0.65
CA LYS A 161 2.44 -7.19 -1.15
C LYS A 161 3.33 -6.66 -0.03
N ARG A 162 2.80 -6.52 1.18
CA ARG A 162 3.50 -5.99 2.35
C ARG A 162 2.95 -6.59 3.65
N PRO A 163 3.56 -7.66 4.19
CA PRO A 163 3.00 -8.44 5.30
C PRO A 163 2.93 -7.72 6.66
N HIS A 164 3.62 -6.58 6.80
CA HIS A 164 3.69 -5.79 8.04
C HIS A 164 2.85 -4.52 7.94
N VAL A 165 1.58 -4.65 7.58
CA VAL A 165 0.61 -3.56 7.62
C VAL A 165 -0.44 -3.85 8.68
N TYR A 166 -0.86 -2.82 9.41
CA TYR A 166 -1.99 -2.92 10.30
C TYR A 166 -3.00 -1.84 9.94
N GLU A 167 -4.24 -2.26 9.84
CA GLU A 167 -5.35 -1.37 9.57
C GLU A 167 -5.56 -0.49 10.80
N ARG A 168 -5.55 0.84 10.62
CA ARG A 168 -6.29 1.67 11.56
C ARG A 168 -7.74 1.23 11.49
N ARG A 169 -8.44 1.22 12.63
CA ARG A 169 -9.90 1.06 12.67
C ARG A 169 -10.52 2.13 11.73
N LEU A 170 -10.70 1.78 10.46
CA LEU A 170 -11.58 2.47 9.51
C LEU A 170 -13.04 2.34 9.95
N TYR A 171 -13.27 1.51 10.98
CA TYR A 171 -14.46 1.35 11.81
C TYR A 171 -14.85 2.64 12.52
N GLY A 172 -15.53 3.50 11.76
CA GLY A 172 -16.23 4.66 12.25
C GLY A 172 -17.19 5.20 11.20
N ARG A 173 -18.17 4.38 10.78
CA ARG A 173 -19.38 4.73 9.99
C ARG A 173 -19.32 4.69 8.46
N ASN A 174 -18.21 4.36 7.82
CA ASN A 174 -18.19 4.13 6.38
C ASN A 174 -18.13 2.63 6.06
N SER A 175 -19.18 1.91 6.46
CA SER A 175 -19.76 0.97 5.50
C SER A 175 -20.04 1.85 4.30
N VAL A 176 -19.25 1.70 3.24
CA VAL A 176 -19.70 2.12 1.91
C VAL A 176 -21.11 1.55 1.84
N ARG A 177 -22.13 2.41 1.94
CA ARG A 177 -23.37 2.11 1.24
C ARG A 177 -22.84 1.86 -0.15
N LEU A 178 -22.82 0.59 -0.55
CA LEU A 178 -22.68 0.20 -1.94
C LEU A 178 -23.40 1.32 -2.68
N ALA A 179 -22.65 2.11 -3.45
CA ALA A 179 -23.30 2.98 -4.41
C ALA A 179 -24.31 2.06 -5.07
N GLU A 180 -25.59 2.35 -4.86
CA GLU A 180 -26.68 1.53 -5.36
C GLU A 180 -26.27 1.17 -6.77
N GLU A 181 -26.20 -0.14 -7.07
CA GLU A 181 -25.99 -0.58 -8.43
C GLU A 181 -27.04 0.17 -9.25
N ARG A 182 -26.62 1.19 -9.99
CA ARG A 182 -27.41 1.67 -11.12
C ARG A 182 -27.32 0.52 -12.09
N GLU A 183 -28.29 -0.37 -11.97
CA GLU A 183 -28.56 -1.41 -12.95
C GLU A 183 -28.87 -0.68 -14.26
N GLU A 184 -27.83 -0.49 -15.07
CA GLU A 184 -28.03 -0.11 -16.46
C GLU A 184 -28.86 -1.24 -17.10
N PRO A 185 -30.03 -0.95 -17.68
CA PRO A 185 -30.85 -1.98 -18.28
C PRO A 185 -30.05 -2.63 -19.40
N ARG A 186 -29.79 -3.94 -19.26
CA ARG A 186 -29.15 -4.76 -20.29
C ARG A 186 -29.88 -4.55 -21.63
N PRO A 187 -29.17 -4.29 -22.74
CA PRO A 187 -29.80 -4.25 -24.04
C PRO A 187 -30.41 -5.62 -24.33
N GLN A 188 -31.75 -5.67 -24.50
CA GLN A 188 -32.45 -6.88 -24.88
C GLN A 188 -31.95 -7.31 -26.26
N ALA A 189 -31.40 -8.51 -26.32
CA ALA A 189 -30.97 -9.15 -27.55
C ALA A 189 -32.18 -9.23 -28.52
N ALA A 190 -32.00 -8.69 -29.72
CA ALA A 190 -32.98 -8.78 -30.79
C ALA A 190 -33.31 -10.26 -31.07
N PRO A 191 -34.60 -10.62 -31.26
CA PRO A 191 -34.96 -11.99 -31.56
C PRO A 191 -34.47 -12.39 -32.95
N VAL A 192 -33.77 -13.52 -33.00
CA VAL A 192 -33.38 -14.21 -34.23
C VAL A 192 -34.65 -14.65 -34.96
N ILE A 193 -34.83 -14.16 -36.19
CA ILE A 193 -35.94 -14.50 -37.07
C ILE A 193 -35.84 -15.99 -37.43
N SER A 194 -36.77 -16.81 -36.95
CA SER A 194 -37.05 -18.12 -37.53
C SER A 194 -38.12 -17.96 -38.62
N ILE A 195 -37.68 -18.12 -39.87
CA ILE A 195 -38.57 -18.22 -41.02
C ILE A 195 -39.32 -19.56 -40.91
N ILE A 196 -40.61 -19.52 -40.59
CA ILE A 196 -41.55 -20.59 -40.92
C ILE A 196 -42.60 -20.04 -41.85
N ASN A 197 -42.49 -20.49 -43.10
CA ASN A 197 -43.33 -20.18 -44.22
C ASN A 197 -44.57 -21.10 -44.18
N SER A 198 -45.79 -20.55 -44.08
CA SER A 198 -47.04 -21.26 -44.43
C SER A 198 -48.23 -20.28 -44.52
N ASN A 199 -48.44 -19.79 -45.75
CA ASN A 199 -49.72 -19.74 -46.49
C ASN A 199 -51.05 -19.26 -45.85
N LYS A 200 -51.71 -18.37 -46.64
CA LYS A 200 -53.12 -17.93 -46.70
C LYS A 200 -53.45 -16.69 -45.85
N SER A 201 -53.53 -15.49 -46.44
CA SER A 201 -54.62 -14.94 -47.28
C SER A 201 -55.93 -14.72 -46.52
N ILE A 202 -56.56 -13.54 -46.78
CA ILE A 202 -57.90 -13.02 -46.43
C ILE A 202 -57.80 -11.88 -45.38
N PHE A 203 -57.83 -10.60 -45.79
CA PHE A 203 -59.02 -9.69 -45.92
C PHE A 203 -59.78 -9.53 -44.59
N CYS A 204 -60.16 -8.36 -44.06
CA CYS A 204 -60.70 -7.11 -44.61
C CYS A 204 -60.67 -6.05 -43.47
N SER A 205 -60.14 -4.84 -43.67
CA SER A 205 -60.90 -3.57 -43.76
C SER A 205 -61.96 -3.31 -42.66
N LEU A 206 -61.68 -2.38 -41.75
CA LEU A 206 -62.21 -1.00 -41.73
C LEU A 206 -61.45 -0.16 -40.68
#